data_AF-A0A3B6QA68-F1
#
_entry.id   AF-A0A3B6QA68-F1
#
_cell.length_a   1.000
_cell.length_b   1.000
_cell.length_c   1.000
_cell.angle_alpha   90.00
_cell.angle_beta   90.00
_cell.angle_gamma   90.00
#
_symmetry.space_group_name_H-M   'P 1'
#
loop_
_entity.id
_entity.type
_entity.pdbx_description
1 polymer ?
#
loop_
_entity_poly.entity_id
_entity_poly.type
_entity_poly.pdbx_seq_one_letter_code
_entity_poly.pdbx_strand_id
1 'polypeptide(L)'
;MEGAKRAAAVAALCMLILLTLAKPSHQQLSDAVCECYRQCYSGCKDITWPRVCKVECAGGCGGANGYDKVGSCMIACSMDPVCGLSTAPLDPADVVACNNECKKRWGGHGHAN
;
A
#
# COMPACT_ATOMS: atom_id res chain seq x y z
N MET A 1 -13.11 37.33 -30.16
CA MET A 1 -12.15 36.72 -29.20
C MET A 1 -12.88 35.82 -28.19
N GLU A 2 -13.74 34.90 -28.64
CA GLU A 2 -14.56 34.05 -27.75
C GLU A 2 -14.10 32.59 -27.73
N GLY A 3 -13.56 32.08 -28.85
CA GLY A 3 -13.00 30.73 -28.94
C GLY A 3 -11.77 30.52 -28.05
N ALA A 4 -10.91 31.54 -27.92
CA ALA A 4 -9.75 31.49 -27.03
C ALA A 4 -10.14 31.39 -25.54
N LYS A 5 -11.24 32.05 -25.14
CA LYS A 5 -11.76 32.00 -23.76
C LYS A 5 -12.35 30.62 -23.44
N ARG A 6 -13.01 29.99 -24.42
CA ARG A 6 -13.54 28.62 -24.28
C ARG A 6 -12.43 27.59 -24.19
N ALA A 7 -11.38 27.70 -25.02
CA ALA A 7 -10.24 26.80 -24.97
C ALA A 7 -9.48 26.87 -23.64
N ALA A 8 -9.28 28.08 -23.10
CA ALA A 8 -8.65 28.29 -21.79
C ALA A 8 -9.47 27.67 -20.65
N ALA A 9 -10.81 27.78 -20.69
CA ALA A 9 -11.68 27.18 -19.69
C ALA A 9 -11.66 25.64 -19.74
N VAL A 10 -11.62 25.05 -20.93
CA VAL A 10 -11.50 23.58 -21.09
C VAL A 10 -10.15 23.08 -20.61
N ALA A 11 -9.06 23.78 -20.95
CA ALA A 11 -7.72 23.44 -20.47
C ALA A 11 -7.63 23.51 -18.93
N ALA A 12 -8.22 24.54 -18.31
CA ALA A 12 -8.27 24.67 -16.86
C ALA A 12 -9.07 23.53 -16.19
N LEU A 13 -10.20 23.15 -16.77
CA LEU A 13 -11.01 22.03 -16.28
C LEU A 13 -10.26 20.68 -16.42
N CYS A 14 -9.57 20.45 -17.53
CA CYS A 14 -8.75 19.25 -17.70
C CYS A 14 -7.60 19.18 -16.68
N MET A 15 -6.92 20.30 -16.41
CA MET A 15 -5.86 20.35 -15.38
C MET A 15 -6.41 20.10 -13.97
N LEU A 16 -7.60 20.64 -13.64
CA LEU A 16 -8.26 20.40 -12.35
C LEU A 16 -8.66 18.92 -12.19
N ILE A 17 -9.14 18.28 -13.25
CA ILE A 17 -9.47 16.85 -13.25
C ILE A 17 -8.20 16.00 -13.06
N LEU A 18 -7.08 16.35 -13.70
CA LEU A 18 -5.81 15.65 -13.48
C LEU A 18 -5.31 15.82 -12.03
N LEU A 19 -5.50 16.99 -11.42
CA LEU A 19 -5.14 17.24 -10.01
C LEU A 19 -6.02 16.44 -9.02
N THR A 20 -7.29 16.19 -9.35
CA THR A 20 -8.17 15.36 -8.51
C THR A 20 -7.97 13.86 -8.74
N LEU A 21 -7.61 13.43 -9.96
CA LEU A 21 -7.20 12.05 -10.26
C LEU A 21 -5.79 11.71 -9.75
N ALA A 22 -4.92 12.71 -9.55
CA ALA A 22 -3.58 12.55 -9.00
C ALA A 22 -3.54 12.32 -7.49
N LYS A 23 -4.70 12.19 -6.84
CA LYS A 23 -4.76 11.43 -5.60
C LYS A 23 -4.95 9.99 -6.04
N PRO A 24 -3.93 9.10 -5.97
CA PRO A 24 -4.25 7.69 -6.01
C PRO A 24 -5.33 7.53 -4.95
N SER A 25 -6.45 6.91 -5.29
CA SER A 25 -7.30 6.32 -4.27
C SER A 25 -6.35 5.38 -3.53
N HIS A 26 -5.69 5.90 -2.49
CA HIS A 26 -4.71 5.17 -1.73
C HIS A 26 -5.56 4.01 -1.21
N GLN A 27 -5.31 2.82 -1.72
CA GLN A 27 -5.78 1.61 -1.08
C GLN A 27 -5.09 1.65 0.29
N GLN A 28 -5.70 2.34 1.27
CA GLN A 28 -5.14 2.48 2.60
C GLN A 28 -5.58 1.25 3.39
N LEU A 29 -4.68 0.80 4.25
CA LEU A 29 -5.05 -0.15 5.28
C LEU A 29 -6.06 0.53 6.21
N SER A 30 -7.05 -0.24 6.69
CA SER A 30 -8.00 0.27 7.68
C SER A 30 -7.28 0.58 8.99
N ASP A 31 -7.90 1.41 9.85
CA ASP A 31 -7.32 1.77 11.14
C ASP A 31 -7.02 0.55 12.01
N ALA A 32 -7.92 -0.44 12.02
CA ALA A 32 -7.73 -1.69 12.77
C ALA A 32 -6.50 -2.47 12.26
N VAL A 33 -6.31 -2.55 10.93
CA VAL A 33 -5.11 -3.19 10.35
C VAL A 33 -3.87 -2.37 10.66
N CYS A 34 -3.98 -1.04 10.67
CA CYS A 34 -2.85 -0.17 10.99
C CYS A 34 -2.43 -0.22 12.46
N GLU A 35 -3.36 -0.32 13.40
CA GLU A 35 -3.05 -0.51 14.81
C GLU A 35 -2.29 -1.84 15.03
N CYS A 36 -2.81 -2.93 14.48
CA CYS A 36 -2.14 -4.23 14.50
C CYS A 36 -0.75 -4.17 13.84
N TYR A 37 -0.64 -3.52 12.67
CA TYR A 37 0.62 -3.41 11.95
C TYR A 37 1.67 -2.68 12.78
N ARG A 38 1.32 -1.58 13.46
CA ARG A 38 2.27 -0.83 14.29
C ARG A 38 2.82 -1.66 15.44
N GLN A 39 1.96 -2.42 16.11
CA GLN A 39 2.35 -3.30 17.22
C GLN A 39 3.22 -4.47 16.72
N CYS A 40 2.86 -5.07 15.59
CA CYS A 40 3.65 -6.15 14.99
C CYS A 40 5.02 -5.66 14.51
N TYR A 41 5.04 -4.55 13.76
CA TYR A 41 6.26 -4.03 13.14
C TYR A 41 7.27 -3.52 14.17
N SER A 42 6.80 -2.87 15.23
CA SER A 42 7.68 -2.46 16.34
C SER A 42 8.35 -3.66 17.02
N GLY A 43 7.66 -4.80 17.07
CA GLY A 43 8.18 -6.05 17.63
C GLY A 43 9.19 -6.78 16.74
N CYS A 44 9.13 -6.65 15.40
CA CYS A 44 10.01 -7.39 14.49
C CYS A 44 11.09 -6.57 13.76
N LYS A 45 10.99 -5.23 13.70
CA LYS A 45 11.89 -4.40 12.86
C LYS A 45 13.37 -4.49 13.26
N ASP A 46 13.65 -4.79 14.52
CA ASP A 46 15.00 -4.87 15.07
C ASP A 46 15.52 -6.32 15.17
N ILE A 47 14.66 -7.32 14.91
CA ILE A 47 14.96 -8.76 14.98
C ILE A 47 15.16 -9.34 13.57
N THR A 48 14.38 -8.84 12.62
CA THR A 48 14.27 -9.37 11.26
C THR A 48 14.47 -8.24 10.24
N TRP A 49 14.85 -8.59 9.02
CA TRP A 49 14.94 -7.65 7.90
C TRP A 49 13.63 -6.84 7.73
N PRO A 50 13.70 -5.50 7.62
CA PRO A 50 12.52 -4.62 7.57
C PRO A 50 11.48 -5.02 6.52
N ARG A 51 11.92 -5.51 5.35
CA ARG A 51 11.05 -6.01 4.28
C ARG A 51 10.26 -7.24 4.70
N VAL A 52 10.89 -8.19 5.39
CA VAL A 52 10.24 -9.41 5.86
C VAL A 52 9.23 -9.07 6.96
N CYS A 53 9.64 -8.23 7.92
CA CYS A 53 8.77 -7.72 8.98
C CYS A 53 7.53 -6.99 8.42
N LYS A 54 7.71 -6.16 7.38
CA LYS A 54 6.61 -5.52 6.65
C LYS A 54 5.63 -6.55 6.04
N VAL A 55 6.15 -7.54 5.31
CA VAL A 55 5.34 -8.59 4.65
C VAL A 55 4.55 -9.42 5.66
N GLU A 56 5.17 -9.81 6.77
CA GLU A 56 4.52 -10.62 7.79
C GLU A 56 3.42 -9.83 8.53
N CYS A 57 3.73 -8.60 8.97
CA CYS A 57 2.77 -7.80 9.71
C CYS A 57 1.59 -7.35 8.84
N ALA A 58 1.82 -6.90 7.60
CA ALA A 58 0.74 -6.39 6.76
C ALA A 58 -0.25 -7.48 6.36
N GLY A 59 0.25 -8.66 5.95
CA GLY A 59 -0.63 -9.77 5.59
C GLY A 59 -1.27 -10.45 6.80
N GLY A 60 -0.52 -10.61 7.90
CA GLY A 60 -1.03 -11.19 9.14
C GLY A 60 -2.15 -10.34 9.75
N CYS A 61 -1.94 -9.03 9.85
CA CYS A 61 -2.94 -8.09 10.37
C CYS A 61 -4.13 -7.92 9.43
N GLY A 62 -3.94 -7.99 8.10
CA GLY A 62 -5.05 -8.06 7.15
C GLY A 62 -5.96 -9.25 7.47
N GLY A 63 -5.39 -10.46 7.51
CA GLY A 63 -6.15 -11.68 7.78
C GLY A 63 -6.78 -11.76 9.16
N ALA A 64 -6.06 -11.34 10.21
CA ALA A 64 -6.56 -11.35 11.58
C ALA A 64 -7.80 -10.45 11.77
N ASN A 65 -7.93 -9.42 10.93
CA ASN A 65 -9.06 -8.49 10.94
C ASN A 65 -10.09 -8.78 9.83
N GLY A 66 -10.03 -9.96 9.19
CA GLY A 66 -10.99 -10.38 8.16
C GLY A 66 -10.77 -9.76 6.77
N TYR A 67 -9.65 -9.09 6.54
CA TYR A 67 -9.25 -8.55 5.24
C TYR A 67 -8.41 -9.53 4.43
N ASP A 68 -8.29 -9.29 3.12
CA ASP A 68 -7.42 -10.05 2.22
C ASP A 68 -5.95 -9.91 2.65
N LYS A 69 -5.35 -11.02 3.11
CA LYS A 69 -3.95 -11.10 3.52
C LYS A 69 -3.00 -10.65 2.41
N VAL A 70 -3.27 -11.08 1.17
CA VAL A 70 -2.41 -10.78 0.02
C VAL A 70 -2.56 -9.30 -0.34
N GLY A 71 -3.81 -8.83 -0.47
CA GLY A 71 -4.13 -7.44 -0.76
C GLY A 71 -3.54 -6.47 0.26
N SER A 72 -3.76 -6.71 1.57
CA SER A 72 -3.18 -5.87 2.64
C SER A 72 -1.65 -5.84 2.58
N CYS A 73 -1.01 -6.98 2.30
CA CYS A 73 0.44 -7.05 2.14
C CYS A 73 0.94 -6.24 0.93
N MET A 74 0.30 -6.37 -0.23
CA MET A 74 0.67 -5.64 -1.45
C MET A 74 0.47 -4.13 -1.31
N ILE A 75 -0.59 -3.72 -0.63
CA ILE A 75 -0.84 -2.34 -0.26
C ILE A 75 0.35 -1.80 0.54
N ALA A 76 0.77 -2.50 1.60
CA ALA A 76 1.90 -2.08 2.41
C ALA A 76 3.23 -2.04 1.63
N CYS A 77 3.42 -2.94 0.66
CA CYS A 77 4.58 -2.91 -0.24
C CYS A 77 4.59 -1.70 -1.17
N SER A 78 3.42 -1.14 -1.49
CA SER A 78 3.27 0.00 -2.40
C SER A 78 3.19 1.34 -1.65
N MET A 79 3.23 1.31 -0.32
CA MET A 79 3.17 2.48 0.54
C MET A 79 4.48 2.71 1.27
N ASP A 80 4.91 3.97 1.27
CA ASP A 80 5.84 4.50 2.25
C ASP A 80 5.39 5.93 2.61
N PRO A 81 5.12 6.24 3.89
CA PRO A 81 5.13 5.36 5.06
C PRO A 81 3.94 4.37 5.11
N VAL A 82 4.10 3.24 5.79
CA VAL A 82 3.01 2.29 6.07
C VAL A 82 2.39 2.63 7.42
N CYS A 83 1.09 2.97 7.46
CA CYS A 83 0.38 3.32 8.69
C CYS A 83 1.05 4.43 9.53
N GLY A 84 1.75 5.36 8.87
CA GLY A 84 2.50 6.45 9.51
C GLY A 84 3.85 6.04 10.09
N LEU A 85 4.25 4.77 9.96
CA LEU A 85 5.60 4.33 10.25
C LEU A 85 6.44 4.49 8.99
N SER A 86 7.49 5.32 9.08
CA SER A 86 8.49 5.40 8.02
C SER A 86 9.14 4.03 7.90
N THR A 87 8.92 3.41 6.75
CA THR A 87 9.65 2.22 6.36
C THR A 87 10.76 2.67 5.42
N ALA A 88 11.77 1.84 5.18
CA ALA A 88 12.73 2.22 4.15
C ALA A 88 11.98 2.38 2.81
N PRO A 89 12.20 3.47 2.05
CA PRO A 89 11.63 3.62 0.72
C PRO A 89 12.02 2.40 -0.11
N LEU A 90 11.05 1.82 -0.80
CA LEU A 90 11.32 0.73 -1.73
C LEU A 90 11.50 1.36 -3.11
N ASP A 91 12.65 1.11 -3.74
CA ASP A 91 12.79 1.35 -5.17
C ASP A 91 11.70 0.57 -5.94
N PRO A 92 11.33 0.96 -7.17
CA PRO A 92 10.29 0.27 -7.93
C PRO A 92 10.54 -1.25 -8.07
N ALA A 93 11.79 -1.66 -8.19
CA ALA A 93 12.19 -3.07 -8.21
C ALA A 93 11.93 -3.77 -6.87
N ASP A 94 12.09 -3.06 -5.76
CA ASP A 94 11.85 -3.58 -4.42
C ASP A 94 10.37 -3.70 -4.08
N VAL A 95 9.52 -2.82 -4.64
CA VAL A 95 8.05 -2.96 -4.56
C VAL A 95 7.61 -4.26 -5.24
N VAL A 96 8.15 -4.57 -6.43
CA VAL A 96 7.87 -5.82 -7.14
C VAL A 96 8.35 -7.03 -6.33
N ALA A 97 9.57 -6.96 -5.79
CA ALA A 97 10.10 -8.03 -4.93
C ALA A 97 9.22 -8.24 -3.70
N CYS A 98 8.79 -7.17 -3.03
CA CYS A 98 7.90 -7.20 -1.88
C CYS A 98 6.54 -7.83 -2.23
N ASN A 99 5.93 -7.43 -3.35
CA ASN A 99 4.67 -8.01 -3.83
C ASN A 99 4.79 -9.51 -4.14
N ASN A 100 5.91 -9.95 -4.70
CA ASN A 100 6.17 -11.36 -4.94
C ASN A 100 6.29 -12.15 -3.63
N GLU A 101 6.96 -11.59 -2.61
CA GLU A 101 7.01 -12.19 -1.28
C GLU A 101 5.63 -12.25 -0.62
N CYS A 102 4.78 -11.23 -0.77
CA CYS A 102 3.39 -11.28 -0.33
C CYS A 102 2.61 -12.45 -0.94
N LYS A 103 2.72 -12.65 -2.27
CA LYS A 103 2.08 -13.79 -2.95
C LYS A 103 2.61 -15.13 -2.47
N LYS A 104 3.92 -15.27 -2.29
CA LYS A 104 4.53 -16.51 -1.79
C LYS A 104 4.08 -16.83 -0.36
N ARG A 105 4.09 -15.82 0.52
CA ARG A 105 3.81 -15.99 1.95
C ARG A 105 2.34 -16.19 2.26
N TRP A 106 1.47 -15.44 1.57
CA TRP A 106 0.04 -15.33 1.89
C TRP A 106 -0.89 -15.80 0.79
N GLY A 107 -0.40 -15.94 -0.45
CA GLY A 107 -1.21 -16.23 -1.63
C GLY A 107 -1.73 -17.66 -1.74
N GLY A 108 -1.28 -18.57 -0.86
CA GLY A 108 -1.80 -19.93 -0.74
C GLY A 108 -1.76 -20.75 -2.03
N HIS A 109 -0.89 -21.74 -2.11
CA HIS A 109 -1.41 -23.02 -2.60
C HIS A 109 -2.23 -23.59 -1.44
N GLY A 110 -3.50 -23.91 -1.68
CA GLY A 110 -4.39 -24.40 -0.64
C GLY A 110 -3.74 -25.53 0.16
N HIS A 111 -3.62 -25.33 1.46
CA HIS A 111 -3.42 -26.43 2.40
C HIS A 111 -4.69 -26.53 3.22
N ALA A 112 -5.46 -27.57 2.92
CA ALA A 112 -6.35 -28.18 3.89
C ALA A 112 -5.52 -28.62 5.09
N ASN A 113 -6.00 -28.27 6.28
CA ASN A 113 -6.24 -29.16 7.43
C ASN A 113 -6.88 -28.36 8.56
#